data_AF-A0A7H4MU45-F1
#
_entry.id   AF-A0A7H4MU45-F1
#
_cell.length_a   1.000
_cell.length_b   1.000
_cell.length_c   1.000
_cell.angle_alpha   90.00
_cell.angle_beta   90.00
_cell.angle_gamma   90.00
#
_symmetry.space_group_name_H-M   'P 1'
#
loop_
_entity.id
_entity.type
_entity.pdbx_description
1 polymer ?
#
loop_
_entity_poly.entity_id
_entity_poly.type
_entity_poly.pdbx_seq_one_letter_code
_entity_poly.pdbx_strand_id
1 'polypeptide(L)'
;MNIFLSNWRPHADGITRDTEIFQKALDTLSQAGGGTLVVESGKYYLGGLRMGSNTCLWLSPGAELIVSDNYADFTQAVALSRAECSDRAFLYAQDAENISICGGGTIYGNADGWFSSSVDDMGYRTPAEQRPRMILLENCQRVRLEISVYTMRRCGQFILFHVHRW
;
A
#
# COMPACT_ATOMS: atom_id res chain seq x y z
N MET A 1 20.56 -1.34 5.14
CA MET A 1 20.76 -0.10 4.36
C MET A 1 19.49 0.73 4.45
N ASN A 2 19.59 2.05 4.59
CA ASN A 2 18.43 2.94 4.55
C ASN A 2 18.53 3.84 3.33
N ILE A 3 17.45 3.94 2.56
CA ILE A 3 17.32 4.93 1.50
C ILE A 3 16.13 5.84 1.80
N PHE A 4 16.27 7.09 1.46
CA PHE A 4 15.30 8.15 1.69
C PHE A 4 14.53 8.41 0.40
N LEU A 5 13.20 8.40 0.47
CA LEU A 5 12.37 8.60 -0.72
C LEU A 5 12.63 9.99 -1.32
N SER A 6 12.95 11.00 -0.51
CA SER A 6 13.31 12.34 -1.00
C SER A 6 14.42 12.34 -2.06
N ASN A 7 15.34 11.38 -2.02
CA ASN A 7 16.43 11.25 -3.00
C ASN A 7 15.93 10.90 -4.41
N TRP A 8 14.72 10.35 -4.50
CA TRP A 8 14.05 9.98 -5.74
C TRP A 8 13.13 11.09 -6.28
N ARG A 9 13.01 12.20 -5.54
CA ARG A 9 12.24 13.40 -5.90
C ARG A 9 10.76 13.09 -6.23
N PRO A 10 10.00 12.50 -5.29
CA PRO A 10 8.56 12.35 -5.45
C PRO A 10 7.87 13.72 -5.55
N HIS A 11 6.69 13.75 -6.15
CA HIS A 11 5.84 14.93 -6.20
C HIS A 11 5.28 15.25 -4.80
N ALA A 12 4.85 14.24 -4.05
CA ALA A 12 4.38 14.37 -2.67
C ALA A 12 3.23 15.40 -2.45
N ASP A 13 2.46 15.69 -3.50
CA ASP A 13 1.37 16.68 -3.51
C ASP A 13 -0.02 16.04 -3.24
N GLY A 14 -0.08 14.70 -3.17
CA GLY A 14 -1.30 13.91 -3.00
C GLY A 14 -2.21 13.88 -4.23
N ILE A 15 -1.71 14.31 -5.40
CA ILE A 15 -2.46 14.43 -6.65
C ILE A 15 -1.70 13.76 -7.79
N THR A 16 -0.42 14.09 -7.95
CA THR A 16 0.46 13.53 -8.97
C THR A 16 0.90 12.13 -8.55
N ARG A 17 0.81 11.18 -9.48
CA ARG A 17 1.08 9.77 -9.21
C ARG A 17 2.57 9.50 -9.02
N ASP A 18 2.95 9.05 -7.83
CA ASP A 18 4.33 8.75 -7.43
C ASP A 18 4.70 7.25 -7.56
N THR A 19 3.80 6.41 -8.09
CA THR A 19 3.96 4.94 -8.12
C THR A 19 5.31 4.47 -8.67
N GLU A 20 5.73 5.01 -9.81
CA GLU A 20 6.99 4.59 -10.46
C GLU A 20 8.22 5.00 -9.65
N ILE A 21 8.14 6.11 -8.93
CA ILE A 21 9.22 6.63 -8.08
C ILE A 21 9.39 5.69 -6.87
N PHE A 22 8.27 5.32 -6.22
CA PHE A 22 8.28 4.36 -5.13
C PHE A 22 8.76 2.99 -5.58
N GLN A 23 8.27 2.49 -6.71
CA GLN A 23 8.65 1.16 -7.21
C GLN A 23 10.16 1.10 -7.49
N LYS A 24 10.73 2.12 -8.15
CA LYS A 24 12.19 2.18 -8.40
C LYS A 24 13.01 2.17 -7.10
N ALA A 25 12.53 2.84 -6.05
CA ALA A 25 13.19 2.84 -4.75
C ALA A 25 13.15 1.44 -4.10
N LEU A 26 11.99 0.77 -4.12
CA LEU A 26 11.83 -0.60 -3.62
C LEU A 26 12.64 -1.63 -4.41
N ASP A 27 12.71 -1.48 -5.74
CA ASP A 27 13.51 -2.33 -6.62
C ASP A 27 15.00 -2.17 -6.30
N THR A 28 15.44 -0.94 -6.02
CA THR A 28 16.84 -0.67 -5.63
C THR A 28 17.21 -1.33 -4.31
N LEU A 29 16.31 -1.30 -3.32
CA LEU A 29 16.52 -2.06 -2.08
C LEU A 29 16.62 -3.55 -2.34
N SER A 30 15.71 -4.09 -3.15
CA SER A 30 15.67 -5.52 -3.48
C SER A 30 16.97 -5.96 -4.16
N GLN A 31 17.49 -5.17 -5.10
CA GLN A 31 18.77 -5.42 -5.78
C GLN A 31 19.97 -5.35 -4.83
N ALA A 32 19.89 -4.51 -3.80
CA ALA A 32 20.93 -4.39 -2.78
C ALA A 32 20.82 -5.43 -1.65
N GLY A 33 19.91 -6.40 -1.75
CA GLY A 33 19.68 -7.45 -0.74
C GLY A 33 18.76 -7.05 0.40
N GLY A 34 18.10 -5.90 0.31
CA GLY A 34 17.13 -5.39 1.27
C GLY A 34 17.55 -4.10 1.96
N GLY A 35 16.69 -3.63 2.86
CA GLY A 35 16.88 -2.41 3.61
C GLY A 35 15.56 -1.72 3.93
N THR A 36 15.68 -0.46 4.31
CA THR A 36 14.54 0.38 4.68
C THR A 36 14.35 1.48 3.64
N LEU A 37 13.15 1.57 3.07
CA LEU A 37 12.68 2.75 2.37
C LEU A 37 12.02 3.66 3.41
N VAL A 38 12.68 4.77 3.72
CA VAL A 38 12.14 5.80 4.60
C VAL A 38 11.30 6.74 3.75
N VAL A 39 9.99 6.74 4.02
CA VAL A 39 9.02 7.68 3.44
C VAL A 39 8.85 8.83 4.41
N GLU A 40 9.28 10.02 4.00
CA GLU A 40 9.17 11.23 4.80
C GLU A 40 7.72 11.76 4.82
N SER A 41 7.48 12.81 5.62
CA SER A 41 6.18 13.48 5.66
C SER A 41 5.80 14.02 4.27
N GLY A 42 4.56 13.78 3.86
CA GLY A 42 4.08 14.11 2.52
C GLY A 42 2.80 13.34 2.19
N LYS A 43 2.15 13.71 1.09
CA LYS A 43 0.99 13.00 0.56
C LYS A 43 1.35 12.36 -0.76
N TYR A 44 1.25 11.04 -0.84
CA TYR A 44 1.74 10.30 -2.00
C TYR A 44 0.57 9.60 -2.67
N TYR A 45 0.21 10.01 -3.89
CA TYR A 45 -0.83 9.34 -4.67
C TYR A 45 -0.24 8.13 -5.39
N LEU A 46 -0.70 6.93 -5.07
CA LEU A 46 -0.01 5.69 -5.40
C LEU A 46 -0.96 4.62 -5.93
N GLY A 47 -0.54 4.00 -7.02
CA GLY A 47 -1.05 2.71 -7.46
C GLY A 47 -0.41 1.55 -6.70
N GLY A 48 -0.44 0.38 -7.30
CA GLY A 48 0.13 -0.84 -6.71
C GLY A 48 1.66 -0.79 -6.63
N LEU A 49 2.21 -1.28 -5.52
CA LEU A 49 3.62 -1.40 -5.24
C LEU A 49 3.97 -2.84 -4.87
N ARG A 50 5.08 -3.33 -5.42
CA ARG A 50 5.64 -4.65 -5.10
C ARG A 50 6.86 -4.52 -4.19
N MET A 51 6.84 -5.27 -3.10
CA MET A 51 7.93 -5.36 -2.13
C MET A 51 8.68 -6.68 -2.30
N GLY A 52 10.01 -6.63 -2.18
CA GLY A 52 10.87 -7.81 -2.13
C GLY A 52 11.19 -8.26 -0.70
N SER A 53 11.96 -9.34 -0.57
CA SER A 53 12.47 -9.80 0.73
C SER A 53 13.34 -8.75 1.42
N ASN A 54 13.50 -8.88 2.74
CA ASN A 54 14.35 -8.03 3.58
C ASN A 54 14.02 -6.53 3.46
N THR A 55 12.77 -6.21 3.17
CA THR A 55 12.33 -4.83 2.90
C THR A 55 11.49 -4.30 4.05
N CYS A 56 11.89 -3.14 4.56
CA CYS A 56 11.11 -2.33 5.49
C CYS A 56 10.59 -1.08 4.77
N LEU A 57 9.28 -0.90 4.72
CA LEU A 57 8.64 0.36 4.33
C LEU A 57 8.33 1.14 5.61
N TRP A 58 9.16 2.16 5.90
CA TRP A 58 9.02 2.99 7.09
C TRP A 58 8.29 4.29 6.74
N LEU A 59 7.05 4.45 7.24
CA LEU A 59 6.27 5.66 7.06
C LEU A 59 6.49 6.60 8.24
N SER A 60 7.18 7.71 8.01
CA SER A 60 7.41 8.73 9.03
C SER A 60 6.10 9.38 9.47
N PRO A 61 5.99 9.91 10.71
CA PRO A 61 4.83 10.72 11.10
C PRO A 61 4.55 11.82 10.08
N GLY A 62 3.29 11.92 9.63
CA GLY A 62 2.87 12.86 8.59
C GLY A 62 2.98 12.32 7.15
N ALA A 63 3.54 11.14 6.93
CA ALA A 63 3.45 10.44 5.65
C ALA A 63 2.04 9.87 5.46
N GLU A 64 1.42 10.16 4.32
CA GLU A 64 0.11 9.64 3.92
C GLU A 64 0.22 9.01 2.53
N LEU A 65 0.05 7.68 2.47
CA LEU A 65 -0.06 6.96 1.20
C LEU A 65 -1.53 6.95 0.77
N ILE A 66 -1.87 7.67 -0.28
CA ILE A 66 -3.22 7.77 -0.85
C ILE A 66 -3.33 6.74 -1.97
N VAL A 67 -4.20 5.76 -1.78
CA VAL A 67 -4.42 4.70 -2.77
C VAL A 67 -5.17 5.25 -3.98
N SER A 68 -4.69 4.90 -5.17
CA SER A 68 -5.33 5.27 -6.43
C SER A 68 -6.76 4.73 -6.50
N ASP A 69 -7.64 5.51 -7.13
CA ASP A 69 -9.01 5.11 -7.47
C ASP A 69 -9.13 4.47 -8.86
N ASN A 70 -8.00 4.24 -9.55
CA ASN A 70 -7.97 3.66 -10.88
C ASN A 70 -7.29 2.28 -10.88
N TYR A 71 -8.04 1.23 -11.24
CA TYR A 71 -7.53 -0.16 -11.30
C TYR A 71 -6.30 -0.34 -12.19
N ALA A 72 -6.19 0.47 -13.26
CA ALA A 72 -5.05 0.43 -14.16
C ALA A 72 -3.74 0.91 -13.51
N ASP A 73 -3.78 1.54 -12.33
CA ASP A 73 -2.57 2.00 -11.63
C ASP A 73 -1.86 0.89 -10.85
N PHE A 74 -2.46 -0.30 -10.74
CA PHE A 74 -1.95 -1.41 -9.94
C PHE A 74 -1.12 -2.42 -10.76
N THR A 75 -0.46 -1.96 -11.82
CA THR A 75 0.30 -2.84 -12.74
C THR A 75 1.50 -3.53 -12.10
N GLN A 76 2.13 -2.93 -11.09
CA GLN A 76 3.29 -3.50 -10.41
C GLN A 76 2.92 -4.59 -9.40
N ALA A 77 1.66 -4.65 -8.97
CA ALA A 77 1.19 -5.47 -7.86
C ALA A 77 0.10 -6.45 -8.32
N VAL A 78 0.45 -7.29 -9.30
CA VAL A 78 -0.41 -8.37 -9.81
C VAL A 78 -0.19 -9.63 -8.97
N ALA A 79 -1.25 -10.09 -8.34
CA ALA A 79 -1.28 -11.27 -7.50
C ALA A 79 -1.37 -12.57 -8.30
N LEU A 80 -0.93 -13.68 -7.71
CA LEU A 80 -1.24 -15.01 -8.23
C LEU A 80 -2.71 -15.37 -8.01
N SER A 81 -3.25 -15.05 -6.83
CA SER A 81 -4.64 -15.32 -6.51
C SER A 81 -5.57 -14.24 -7.06
N ARG A 82 -6.77 -14.68 -7.45
CA ARG A 82 -7.90 -13.79 -7.74
C ARG A 82 -8.94 -13.93 -6.65
N ALA A 83 -9.38 -12.81 -6.08
CA ALA A 83 -10.46 -12.75 -5.11
C ALA A 83 -11.34 -11.56 -5.45
N GLU A 84 -12.67 -11.70 -5.30
CA GLU A 84 -13.64 -10.63 -5.65
C GLU A 84 -13.35 -10.05 -7.03
N CYS A 85 -13.22 -10.88 -8.08
CA CYS A 85 -12.88 -10.48 -9.46
C CYS A 85 -11.57 -9.68 -9.67
N SER A 86 -10.78 -9.46 -8.61
CA SER A 86 -9.56 -8.66 -8.60
C SER A 86 -8.31 -9.52 -8.44
N ASP A 87 -7.29 -9.23 -9.26
CA ASP A 87 -5.95 -9.80 -9.15
C ASP A 87 -4.92 -8.74 -8.75
N ARG A 88 -5.35 -7.62 -8.17
CA ARG A 88 -4.48 -6.49 -7.81
C ARG A 88 -4.43 -6.25 -6.32
N ALA A 89 -3.31 -5.71 -5.87
CA ALA A 89 -3.16 -5.21 -4.51
C ALA A 89 -2.44 -3.85 -4.48
N PHE A 90 -2.66 -3.07 -3.43
CA PHE A 90 -1.93 -1.82 -3.20
C PHE A 90 -0.50 -2.11 -2.74
N LEU A 91 -0.31 -2.82 -1.63
CA LEU A 91 0.99 -3.38 -1.25
C LEU A 91 1.00 -4.88 -1.49
N TYR A 92 1.92 -5.35 -2.32
CA TYR A 92 2.04 -6.75 -2.70
C TYR A 92 3.43 -7.32 -2.44
N ALA A 93 3.49 -8.54 -1.93
CA ALA A 93 4.70 -9.34 -1.94
C ALA A 93 4.36 -10.82 -2.18
N GLN A 94 5.31 -11.53 -2.77
CA GLN A 94 5.17 -12.93 -3.14
C GLN A 94 6.49 -13.65 -2.89
N ASP A 95 6.43 -14.85 -2.29
CA ASP A 95 7.59 -15.72 -2.08
C ASP A 95 8.75 -14.98 -1.38
N ALA A 96 8.41 -14.12 -0.42
CA ALA A 96 9.33 -13.18 0.21
C ALA A 96 9.41 -13.36 1.73
N GLU A 97 10.50 -12.91 2.33
CA GLU A 97 10.71 -13.00 3.77
C GLU A 97 11.20 -11.69 4.37
N ASN A 98 11.00 -11.49 5.68
CA ASN A 98 11.45 -10.29 6.41
C ASN A 98 10.88 -9.00 5.85
N ILE A 99 9.56 -8.93 5.72
CA ILE A 99 8.87 -7.74 5.26
C ILE A 99 8.32 -6.98 6.47
N SER A 100 8.59 -5.68 6.52
CA SER A 100 8.02 -4.78 7.52
C SER A 100 7.31 -3.61 6.86
N ILE A 101 6.10 -3.29 7.33
CA ILE A 101 5.40 -2.05 7.02
C ILE A 101 5.09 -1.41 8.36
N CYS A 102 5.79 -0.32 8.69
CA CYS A 102 5.74 0.25 10.03
C CYS A 102 6.00 1.75 10.04
N GLY A 103 5.85 2.37 11.22
CA GLY A 103 6.11 3.80 11.44
C GLY A 103 4.86 4.54 11.91
N GLY A 104 4.97 5.87 11.97
CA GLY A 104 3.89 6.76 12.44
C GLY A 104 3.02 7.36 11.33
N GLY A 105 3.27 7.00 10.07
CA GLY A 105 2.48 7.45 8.92
C GLY A 105 1.17 6.66 8.76
N THR A 106 0.49 6.90 7.64
CA THR A 106 -0.84 6.34 7.38
C THR A 106 -1.02 5.88 5.94
N ILE A 107 -1.86 4.87 5.75
CA ILE A 107 -2.37 4.47 4.44
C ILE A 107 -3.85 4.87 4.37
N TYR A 108 -4.18 5.72 3.39
CA TYR A 108 -5.54 6.13 3.07
C TYR A 108 -6.05 5.37 1.85
N GLY A 109 -6.98 4.44 2.07
CA GLY A 109 -7.52 3.52 1.05
C GLY A 109 -8.46 4.14 0.01
N ASN A 110 -8.74 5.45 0.10
CA ASN A 110 -9.51 6.20 -0.90
C ASN A 110 -10.83 5.52 -1.32
N ALA A 111 -11.65 5.11 -0.33
CA ALA A 111 -12.86 4.32 -0.58
C ALA A 111 -13.88 5.01 -1.49
N ASP A 112 -13.86 6.33 -1.60
CA ASP A 112 -14.78 7.04 -2.51
C ASP A 112 -14.60 6.65 -3.98
N GLY A 113 -13.39 6.25 -4.38
CA GLY A 113 -13.12 5.71 -5.71
C GLY A 113 -13.49 4.24 -5.89
N TRP A 114 -13.71 3.51 -4.80
CA TRP A 114 -13.82 2.04 -4.80
C TRP A 114 -15.18 1.50 -4.35
N PHE A 115 -16.12 2.38 -4.02
CA PHE A 115 -17.46 2.05 -3.55
C PHE A 115 -18.48 2.95 -4.22
N SER A 116 -19.67 2.43 -4.50
CA SER A 116 -20.79 3.19 -5.07
C SER A 116 -21.05 4.47 -4.28
N SER A 117 -21.45 5.54 -4.95
CA SER A 117 -21.83 6.80 -4.29
C SER A 117 -23.13 6.69 -3.51
N SER A 118 -24.03 5.78 -3.91
CA SER A 118 -25.28 5.46 -3.22
C SER A 118 -25.12 4.30 -2.24
N VAL A 119 -26.02 4.25 -1.26
CA VAL A 119 -26.20 3.12 -0.35
C VAL A 119 -27.39 2.27 -0.79
N ASP A 120 -27.37 0.98 -0.45
CA ASP A 120 -28.52 0.08 -0.57
C ASP A 120 -29.55 0.33 0.56
N ASP A 121 -30.64 -0.43 0.55
CA ASP A 121 -31.73 -0.32 1.54
C ASP A 121 -31.27 -0.60 2.98
N MET A 122 -30.11 -1.23 3.16
CA MET A 122 -29.51 -1.52 4.47
C MET A 122 -28.42 -0.51 4.86
N GLY A 123 -28.15 0.50 4.00
CA GLY A 123 -27.17 1.54 4.26
C GLY A 123 -25.73 1.20 3.83
N TYR A 124 -25.50 0.11 3.09
CA TYR A 124 -24.17 -0.26 2.61
C TYR A 124 -23.88 0.33 1.23
N ARG A 125 -22.64 0.79 1.02
CA ARG A 125 -22.13 1.13 -0.31
C ARG A 125 -21.66 -0.16 -0.99
N THR A 126 -22.08 -0.40 -2.22
CA THR A 126 -21.64 -1.55 -3.01
C THR A 126 -20.17 -1.37 -3.41
N PRO A 127 -19.27 -2.33 -3.15
CA PRO A 127 -17.88 -2.24 -3.59
C PRO A 127 -17.79 -2.36 -5.12
N ALA A 128 -16.79 -1.70 -5.71
CA ALA A 128 -16.43 -1.89 -7.10
C ALA A 128 -15.98 -3.35 -7.34
N GLU A 129 -16.36 -3.91 -8.49
CA GLU A 129 -16.10 -5.31 -8.80
C GLU A 129 -14.61 -5.65 -8.81
N GLN A 130 -13.74 -4.77 -9.31
CA GLN A 130 -12.29 -5.00 -9.37
C GLN A 130 -11.52 -4.18 -8.33
N ARG A 131 -11.99 -4.14 -7.08
CA ARG A 131 -11.29 -3.37 -6.04
C ARG A 131 -9.94 -4.01 -5.68
N PRO A 132 -8.84 -3.24 -5.57
CA PRO A 132 -7.56 -3.78 -5.15
C PRO A 132 -7.60 -4.17 -3.67
N ARG A 133 -6.86 -5.22 -3.33
CA ARG A 133 -6.62 -5.61 -1.94
C ARG A 133 -5.59 -4.66 -1.32
N MET A 134 -5.80 -4.20 -0.09
CA MET A 134 -4.90 -3.18 0.49
C MET A 134 -3.47 -3.70 0.72
N ILE A 135 -3.35 -4.85 1.37
CA ILE A 135 -2.06 -5.51 1.61
C ILE A 135 -2.26 -6.99 1.31
N LEU A 136 -1.48 -7.54 0.38
CA LEU A 136 -1.53 -8.94 -0.02
C LEU A 136 -0.11 -9.52 0.02
N LEU A 137 0.07 -10.56 0.82
CA LEU A 137 1.35 -11.23 1.00
C LEU A 137 1.15 -12.72 0.73
N GLU A 138 1.62 -13.19 -0.42
CA GLU A 138 1.46 -14.58 -0.86
C GLU A 138 2.74 -15.38 -0.57
N ASN A 139 2.60 -16.47 0.19
CA ASN A 139 3.73 -17.31 0.60
C ASN A 139 4.89 -16.53 1.25
N CYS A 140 4.55 -15.52 2.06
CA CYS A 140 5.54 -14.70 2.74
C CYS A 140 5.78 -15.17 4.18
N GLN A 141 7.01 -15.03 4.67
CA GLN A 141 7.41 -15.41 6.03
C GLN A 141 7.99 -14.22 6.79
N ARG A 142 7.92 -14.24 8.13
CA ARG A 142 8.49 -13.19 9.00
C ARG A 142 8.00 -11.79 8.60
N VAL A 143 6.69 -11.59 8.67
CA VAL A 143 6.02 -10.33 8.32
C VAL A 143 5.70 -9.54 9.59
N ARG A 144 5.99 -8.22 9.55
CA ARG A 144 5.61 -7.26 10.60
C ARG A 144 4.76 -6.15 10.01
N LEU A 145 3.54 -6.00 10.52
CA LEU A 145 2.64 -4.89 10.16
C LEU A 145 2.34 -4.08 11.41
N GLU A 146 2.84 -2.85 11.45
CA GLU A 146 2.62 -1.90 12.55
C GLU A 146 2.32 -0.52 11.95
N ILE A 147 1.18 -0.42 11.27
CA ILE A 147 0.79 0.78 10.56
C ILE A 147 -0.70 1.06 10.70
N SER A 148 -1.08 2.33 10.61
CA SER A 148 -2.47 2.75 10.57
C SER A 148 -3.00 2.74 9.14
N VAL A 149 -4.09 2.01 8.91
CA VAL A 149 -4.81 1.97 7.63
C VAL A 149 -6.24 2.45 7.85
N TYR A 150 -6.69 3.42 7.05
CA TYR A 150 -8.06 3.91 7.07
C TYR A 150 -8.60 4.08 5.65
N THR A 151 -9.86 3.73 5.41
CA THR A 151 -10.43 3.66 4.05
C THR A 151 -11.29 4.87 3.69
N MET A 152 -11.93 5.51 4.66
CA MET A 152 -12.80 6.68 4.46
C MET A 152 -12.32 7.85 5.32
N ARG A 153 -12.28 9.06 4.76
CA ARG A 153 -12.02 10.27 5.54
C ARG A 153 -13.19 10.49 6.51
N ARG A 154 -12.87 10.55 7.82
CA ARG A 154 -13.83 10.75 8.93
C ARG A 154 -14.80 9.59 9.20
N CYS A 155 -14.51 8.37 8.73
CA CYS A 155 -15.24 7.17 9.16
C CYS A 155 -14.28 6.22 9.88
N GLY A 156 -14.57 5.90 11.14
CA GLY A 156 -13.74 5.08 12.02
C GLY A 156 -13.74 3.58 11.72
N GLN A 157 -13.88 3.17 10.45
CA GLN A 157 -13.59 1.79 10.07
C GLN A 157 -12.07 1.64 9.90
N PHE A 158 -11.43 1.33 11.02
CA PHE A 158 -10.06 0.86 11.08
C PHE A 158 -10.05 -0.60 10.65
N ILE A 159 -9.29 -0.93 9.61
CA ILE A 159 -8.81 -2.31 9.47
C ILE A 159 -7.46 -2.34 10.17
N LEU A 160 -7.48 -2.55 11.49
CA LEU A 160 -6.26 -2.81 12.25
C LEU A 160 -5.86 -4.27 12.01
N PHE A 161 -4.92 -4.49 11.09
CA PHE A 161 -4.23 -5.75 11.00
C PHE A 161 -3.18 -5.83 12.10
N HIS A 162 -3.46 -6.54 13.20
CA HIS A 162 -2.38 -7.06 14.04
C HIS A 162 -1.95 -8.41 13.45
N VAL A 163 -0.94 -8.40 12.57
CA VAL A 163 -0.37 -9.64 12.04
C VAL A 163 0.89 -9.99 12.80
N HIS A 164 0.80 -11.08 13.57
CA HIS A 164 1.95 -11.85 14.00
C HIS A 164 1.76 -13.30 13.59
N ARG A 165 2.74 -13.87 12.89
CA ARG A 165 3.16 -15.24 13.13
C ARG A 165 4.60 -15.44 12.63
N TRP A 166 5.36 -16.07 13.52
CA TRP A 166 6.79 -16.33 13.50
C TRP A 166 7.19 -17.24 12.35
#